data_AF-A0A1G2KXR8-F1
#
_entry.id   AF-A0A1G2KXR8-F1
#
_cell.length_a   1.000
_cell.length_b   1.000
_cell.length_c   1.000
_cell.angle_alpha   90.00
_cell.angle_beta   90.00
_cell.angle_gamma   90.00
#
_symmetry.space_group_name_H-M   'P 1'
#
loop_
_entity.id
_entity.type
_entity.pdbx_description
1 polymer ?
#
loop_
_entity_poly.entity_id
_entity_poly.type
_entity_poly.pdbx_seq_one_letter_code
_entity_poly.pdbx_strand_id
1 'polypeptide(L)'
;MFKTDTGISFFVGGLVALFAIPTLVLVDAPVHPLILIVASFVIFPLGAVAGFWVFSIIAHRIPVFLQLAKFAIIGFSNFAIDSGVLSLISLFTGVTKGGGLAPMNLPGFLTALLNSYYWNKYWTFREQSEKRDHHDFLIFLAVTIVGFLINTGAVIVLTTNIGSLFGLSENRWLVASKIVATVLNLIWNFTGLKFFVFKKRAPSPAAPSQVNQ
;
A
#
# COMPACT_ATOMS: atom_id res chain seq x y z
N MET A 1 9.97 14.07 -18.42
CA MET A 1 9.62 12.87 -17.64
C MET A 1 10.15 12.94 -16.20
N PHE A 2 11.46 13.09 -15.99
CA PHE A 2 12.07 13.09 -14.63
C PHE A 2 11.54 14.18 -13.67
N LYS A 3 11.38 15.43 -14.12
CA LYS A 3 10.87 16.54 -13.28
C LYS A 3 9.44 16.31 -12.79
N THR A 4 8.57 15.79 -13.66
CA THR A 4 7.17 15.48 -13.31
C THR A 4 7.08 14.32 -12.32
N ASP A 5 7.88 13.26 -12.52
CA ASP A 5 7.91 12.11 -11.61
C ASP A 5 8.46 12.49 -10.21
N THR A 6 9.43 13.39 -10.16
CA THR A 6 9.99 13.92 -8.90
C THR A 6 8.94 14.74 -8.14
N GLY A 7 8.20 15.62 -8.84
CA GLY A 7 7.12 16.40 -8.24
C GLY A 7 5.99 15.53 -7.69
N ILE A 8 5.59 14.49 -8.43
CA ILE A 8 4.60 13.51 -7.97
C ILE A 8 5.11 12.75 -6.73
N SER A 9 6.38 12.33 -6.72
CA SER A 9 6.98 11.64 -5.58
C SER A 9 6.98 12.50 -4.32
N PHE A 10 7.29 13.80 -4.45
CA PHE A 10 7.22 14.76 -3.36
C PHE A 10 5.79 14.90 -2.81
N PHE A 11 4.80 15.06 -3.70
CA PHE A 11 3.39 15.15 -3.32
C PHE A 11 2.90 13.90 -2.58
N VAL A 12 3.22 12.71 -3.11
CA VAL A 12 2.87 11.43 -2.46
C VAL A 12 3.56 11.30 -1.10
N GLY A 13 4.82 11.74 -0.98
CA GLY A 13 5.49 11.80 0.33
C GLY A 13 4.82 12.77 1.31
N GLY A 14 4.19 13.84 0.82
CA GLY A 14 3.34 14.73 1.65
C GLY A 14 2.08 14.04 2.15
N LEU A 15 1.43 13.24 1.30
CA LEU A 15 0.30 12.39 1.71
C LEU A 15 0.73 11.36 2.76
N VAL A 16 1.88 10.71 2.56
CA VAL A 16 2.47 9.81 3.55
C VAL A 16 2.67 10.53 4.89
N ALA A 17 3.24 11.74 4.87
CA ALA A 17 3.42 12.53 6.09
C ALA A 17 2.10 12.79 6.83
N LEU A 18 1.08 13.23 6.11
CA LEU A 18 -0.23 13.53 6.67
C LEU A 18 -0.84 12.31 7.38
N PHE A 19 -0.83 11.15 6.74
CA PHE A 19 -1.43 9.94 7.29
C PHE A 19 -0.53 9.18 8.27
N ALA A 20 0.78 9.42 8.26
CA ALA A 20 1.69 8.85 9.26
C ALA A 20 1.52 9.49 10.64
N ILE A 21 1.10 10.77 10.72
CA ILE A 21 0.98 11.52 11.98
C ILE A 21 0.08 10.81 13.00
N PRO A 22 -1.17 10.39 12.69
CA PRO A 22 -2.01 9.68 13.66
C PRO A 22 -1.35 8.42 14.21
N THR A 23 -0.65 7.66 13.36
CA THR A 23 0.09 6.45 13.77
C THR A 23 1.24 6.79 14.73
N LEU A 24 2.01 7.84 14.42
CA LEU A 24 3.12 8.29 15.25
C LEU A 24 2.66 8.86 16.60
N VAL A 25 1.54 9.59 16.62
CA VAL A 25 0.90 10.08 17.85
C VAL A 25 0.36 8.92 18.68
N LEU A 26 -0.29 7.94 18.05
CA LEU A 26 -0.86 6.78 18.74
C LEU A 26 0.22 5.95 19.47
N VAL A 27 1.41 5.82 18.86
CA VAL A 27 2.57 5.13 19.45
C VAL A 27 3.17 5.88 20.64
N ASP A 28 2.73 7.12 20.91
CA ASP A 28 3.30 8.00 21.92
C ASP A 28 4.82 8.11 21.74
N ALA A 29 5.22 8.54 20.55
CA ALA A 29 6.61 8.76 20.22
C ALA A 29 7.21 9.82 21.17
N PRO A 30 8.44 9.63 21.68
CA PRO A 30 9.05 10.50 22.71
C PRO A 30 9.58 11.81 22.10
N VAL A 31 8.76 12.49 21.32
CA VAL A 31 9.04 13.74 20.61
C VAL A 31 7.85 14.66 20.74
N HIS A 32 8.12 15.96 20.90
CA HIS A 32 7.06 16.95 21.01
C HIS A 32 6.14 16.90 19.77
N PRO A 33 4.79 16.95 19.91
CA PRO A 33 3.86 16.77 18.78
C PRO A 33 4.11 17.73 17.61
N LEU A 34 4.41 19.00 17.89
CA LEU A 34 4.75 19.97 16.85
C LEU A 34 6.00 19.58 16.06
N ILE A 35 7.05 19.09 16.74
CA ILE A 35 8.29 18.64 16.10
C ILE A 35 8.01 17.41 15.24
N LEU A 36 7.21 16.46 15.73
CA LEU A 36 6.80 15.26 15.01
C LEU A 36 6.06 15.62 13.71
N ILE A 37 5.11 16.56 13.76
CA ILE A 37 4.36 17.03 12.59
C ILE A 37 5.31 17.66 11.57
N VAL A 38 6.11 18.64 12.00
CA VAL A 38 7.04 19.37 11.12
C VAL A 38 8.06 18.40 10.51
N ALA A 39 8.66 17.52 11.32
CA ALA A 39 9.61 16.53 10.87
C ALA A 39 8.98 15.55 9.85
N SER A 40 7.73 15.14 10.03
CA SER A 40 7.05 14.24 9.08
C SER A 40 6.90 14.88 7.70
N PHE A 41 6.49 16.16 7.63
CA PHE A 41 6.37 16.90 6.37
C PHE A 41 7.70 17.27 5.72
N VAL A 42 8.83 17.04 6.39
CA VAL A 42 10.16 17.18 5.80
C VAL A 42 10.72 15.80 5.40
N ILE A 43 10.70 14.85 6.32
CA ILE A 43 11.34 13.53 6.17
C ILE A 43 10.64 12.70 5.09
N PHE A 44 9.30 12.59 5.10
CA PHE A 44 8.62 11.70 4.16
C PHE A 44 8.65 12.22 2.70
N PRO A 45 8.40 13.50 2.40
CA PRO A 45 8.56 14.03 1.05
C PRO A 45 9.98 13.92 0.51
N LEU A 46 10.97 14.29 1.32
CA LEU A 46 12.38 14.19 0.91
C LEU A 46 12.81 12.73 0.75
N GLY A 47 12.38 11.85 1.65
CA GLY A 47 12.63 10.41 1.56
C GLY A 47 12.01 9.78 0.31
N ALA A 48 10.79 10.16 -0.06
CA ALA A 48 10.14 9.70 -1.28
C ALA A 48 10.90 10.15 -2.55
N VAL A 49 11.35 11.42 -2.58
CA VAL A 49 12.18 11.95 -3.67
C VAL A 49 13.54 11.27 -3.73
N ALA A 50 14.22 11.10 -2.59
CA ALA A 50 15.50 10.44 -2.50
C ALA A 50 15.41 8.96 -2.91
N GLY A 51 14.38 8.25 -2.45
CA GLY A 51 14.09 6.88 -2.86
C GLY A 51 13.87 6.77 -4.37
N PHE A 52 13.00 7.63 -4.93
CA PHE A 52 12.80 7.69 -6.38
C PHE A 52 14.13 7.92 -7.11
N TRP A 53 14.95 8.87 -6.65
CA TRP A 53 16.22 9.22 -7.26
C TRP A 53 17.21 8.04 -7.23
N VAL A 54 17.41 7.40 -6.08
CA VAL A 54 18.27 6.22 -5.91
C VAL A 54 17.83 5.09 -6.85
N PHE A 55 16.54 4.75 -6.85
CA PHE A 55 16.03 3.71 -7.75
C PHE A 55 16.16 4.11 -9.23
N SER A 56 16.02 5.38 -9.57
CA SER A 56 16.14 5.87 -10.95
C SER A 56 17.56 5.78 -11.51
N ILE A 57 18.58 5.91 -10.64
CA ILE A 57 19.98 5.69 -11.01
C ILE A 57 20.20 4.22 -11.34
N ILE A 58 19.69 3.31 -10.52
CA ILE A 58 19.79 1.86 -10.72
C ILE A 58 19.00 1.44 -11.97
N ALA A 59 17.86 2.06 -12.22
CA ALA A 59 16.95 1.71 -13.30
C ALA A 59 17.38 2.16 -14.70
N HIS A 60 18.50 2.90 -14.85
CA HIS A 60 19.03 3.31 -16.16
C HIS A 60 19.31 2.14 -17.12
N ARG A 61 19.41 0.92 -16.59
CA ARG A 61 19.66 -0.29 -17.39
C ARG A 61 18.39 -1.08 -17.74
N ILE A 62 17.30 -0.95 -16.96
CA ILE A 62 16.09 -1.80 -17.10
C ILE A 62 14.82 -1.00 -16.67
N PRO A 63 13.87 -0.71 -17.59
CA PRO A 63 12.69 0.13 -17.32
C PRO A 63 11.74 -0.43 -16.24
N VAL A 64 11.77 -1.74 -16.00
CA VAL A 64 10.99 -2.42 -14.95
C VAL A 64 11.32 -1.87 -13.55
N PHE A 65 12.57 -1.46 -13.29
CA PHE A 65 12.97 -0.94 -11.98
C PHE A 65 12.37 0.45 -11.69
N LEU A 66 12.12 1.27 -12.72
CA LEU A 66 11.40 2.55 -12.52
C LEU A 66 9.94 2.31 -12.13
N GLN A 67 9.27 1.33 -12.74
CA GLN A 67 7.91 0.96 -12.37
C GLN A 67 7.86 0.39 -10.96
N LEU A 68 8.84 -0.44 -10.58
CA LEU A 68 8.98 -0.96 -9.22
C LEU A 68 9.15 0.16 -8.19
N ALA A 69 9.95 1.18 -8.50
CA ALA A 69 10.14 2.34 -7.62
C ALA A 69 8.85 3.13 -7.40
N LYS A 70 8.13 3.46 -8.48
CA LYS A 70 6.81 4.13 -8.40
C LYS A 70 5.82 3.28 -7.61
N PHE A 71 5.80 1.98 -7.85
CA PHE A 71 4.96 1.04 -7.12
C PHE A 71 5.29 0.97 -5.63
N ALA A 72 6.58 0.98 -5.26
CA ALA A 72 7.01 0.99 -3.86
C ALA A 72 6.58 2.28 -3.13
N ILE A 73 6.72 3.45 -3.78
CA ILE A 73 6.26 4.74 -3.24
C ILE A 73 4.75 4.74 -3.00
N ILE A 74 3.97 4.25 -3.97
CA ILE A 74 2.50 4.11 -3.83
C ILE A 74 2.15 3.10 -2.74
N GLY A 75 2.85 1.97 -2.68
CA GLY A 75 2.66 0.95 -1.65
C GLY A 75 2.89 1.50 -0.24
N PHE A 76 3.94 2.30 -0.05
CA PHE A 76 4.22 2.95 1.23
C PHE A 76 3.14 4.00 1.56
N SER A 77 2.69 4.78 0.57
CA SER A 77 1.55 5.70 0.73
C SER A 77 0.27 4.99 1.14
N ASN A 78 -0.06 3.86 0.52
CA ASN A 78 -1.23 3.06 0.87
C ASN A 78 -1.14 2.53 2.31
N PHE A 79 0.04 2.04 2.72
CA PHE A 79 0.26 1.61 4.09
C PHE A 79 0.09 2.76 5.08
N ALA A 80 0.65 3.94 4.79
CA ALA A 80 0.49 5.12 5.63
C ALA A 80 -0.99 5.54 5.76
N ILE A 81 -1.74 5.57 4.66
CA ILE A 81 -3.17 5.87 4.64
C ILE A 81 -3.95 4.86 5.49
N ASP A 82 -3.77 3.57 5.21
CA ASP A 82 -4.52 2.49 5.86
C ASP A 82 -4.25 2.43 7.36
N SER A 83 -2.97 2.40 7.76
CA SER A 83 -2.58 2.42 9.18
C SER A 83 -2.92 3.74 9.87
N GLY A 84 -2.78 4.87 9.17
CA GLY A 84 -3.07 6.20 9.67
C GLY A 84 -4.55 6.42 9.98
N VAL A 85 -5.43 6.00 9.09
CA VAL A 85 -6.88 6.08 9.30
C VAL A 85 -7.30 5.18 10.47
N LEU A 86 -6.81 3.94 10.53
CA LEU A 86 -7.06 3.07 11.68
C LEU A 86 -6.58 3.71 12.98
N SER A 87 -5.36 4.25 12.98
CA SER A 87 -4.77 4.88 14.17
C SER A 87 -5.54 6.12 14.60
N LEU A 88 -6.01 6.93 13.65
CA LEU A 88 -6.83 8.10 13.93
C LEU A 88 -8.16 7.70 14.57
N ILE A 89 -8.85 6.70 14.03
CA ILE A 89 -10.12 6.24 14.60
C ILE A 89 -9.87 5.65 15.99
N SER A 90 -8.81 4.86 16.18
CA SER A 90 -8.42 4.31 17.49
C SER A 90 -8.06 5.40 18.51
N LEU A 91 -7.45 6.51 18.11
CA LEU A 91 -7.19 7.66 18.99
C LEU A 91 -8.49 8.28 19.51
N PHE A 92 -9.52 8.37 18.67
CA PHE A 92 -10.82 8.95 19.07
C PHE A 92 -11.70 7.99 19.87
N THR A 93 -11.68 6.69 19.53
CA THR A 93 -12.57 5.70 20.15
C THR A 93 -11.94 4.98 21.34
N GLY A 94 -10.61 4.99 21.45
CA GLY A 94 -9.85 4.18 22.41
C GLY A 94 -9.84 2.69 22.09
N VAL A 95 -10.39 2.27 20.94
CA VAL A 95 -10.50 0.85 20.58
C VAL A 95 -9.20 0.38 19.92
N THR A 96 -8.54 -0.57 20.58
CA THR A 96 -7.24 -1.14 20.19
C THR A 96 -7.29 -2.65 19.95
N LYS A 97 -8.40 -3.31 20.29
CA LYS A 97 -8.60 -4.76 20.23
C LYS A 97 -10.08 -5.12 20.01
N GLY A 98 -10.34 -6.37 19.68
CA GLY A 98 -11.68 -6.93 19.48
C GLY A 98 -12.21 -6.79 18.05
N GLY A 99 -13.40 -7.36 17.83
CA GLY A 99 -14.04 -7.38 16.50
C GLY A 99 -14.41 -5.99 15.96
N GLY A 100 -14.50 -4.98 16.83
CA GLY A 100 -14.73 -3.58 16.44
C GLY A 100 -13.63 -3.00 15.53
N LEU A 101 -12.43 -3.60 15.52
CA LEU A 101 -11.37 -3.18 14.61
C LEU A 101 -11.71 -3.44 13.13
N ALA A 102 -12.58 -4.41 12.81
CA ALA A 102 -12.95 -4.70 11.43
C ALA A 102 -13.64 -3.51 10.72
N PRO A 103 -14.76 -2.96 11.26
CA PRO A 103 -15.37 -1.78 10.66
C PRO A 103 -14.48 -0.53 10.75
N MET A 104 -13.58 -0.43 11.74
CA MET A 104 -12.63 0.69 11.84
C MET A 104 -11.51 0.64 10.79
N ASN A 105 -11.10 -0.56 10.37
CA ASN A 105 -10.03 -0.74 9.39
C ASN A 105 -10.52 -0.51 7.94
N LEU A 106 -11.83 -0.68 7.69
CA LEU A 106 -12.41 -0.61 6.36
C LEU A 106 -12.25 0.75 5.68
N PRO A 107 -12.48 1.92 6.33
CA PRO A 107 -12.27 3.22 5.70
C PRO A 107 -10.84 3.42 5.21
N GLY A 108 -9.84 3.06 6.04
CA GLY A 108 -8.42 3.16 5.69
C GLY A 108 -8.07 2.33 4.48
N PHE A 109 -8.54 1.08 4.44
CA PHE A 109 -8.39 0.19 3.31
C PHE A 109 -9.02 0.75 2.02
N LEU A 110 -10.26 1.26 2.08
CA LEU A 110 -10.93 1.82 0.91
C LEU A 110 -10.21 3.06 0.37
N THR A 111 -9.77 3.96 1.26
CA THR A 111 -8.99 5.13 0.86
C THR A 111 -7.64 4.72 0.22
N ALA A 112 -6.94 3.75 0.80
CA ALA A 112 -5.71 3.21 0.25
C ALA A 112 -5.92 2.52 -1.10
N LEU A 113 -7.03 1.78 -1.27
CA LEU A 113 -7.40 1.14 -2.53
C LEU A 113 -7.62 2.17 -3.65
N LEU A 114 -8.37 3.23 -3.37
CA LEU A 114 -8.63 4.32 -4.31
C LEU A 114 -7.34 5.08 -4.66
N ASN A 115 -6.50 5.38 -3.66
CA ASN A 115 -5.18 6.00 -3.86
C ASN A 115 -4.30 5.13 -4.78
N SER A 116 -4.26 3.82 -4.51
CA SER A 116 -3.54 2.85 -5.33
C SER A 116 -4.04 2.85 -6.78
N TYR A 117 -5.35 2.81 -6.99
CA TYR A 117 -5.93 2.81 -8.33
C TYR A 117 -5.56 4.09 -9.10
N TYR A 118 -5.71 5.25 -8.46
CA TYR A 118 -5.41 6.54 -9.07
C TYR A 118 -3.94 6.62 -9.52
N TRP A 119 -2.99 6.37 -8.61
CA TRP A 119 -1.57 6.49 -8.95
C TRP A 119 -1.09 5.40 -9.90
N ASN A 120 -1.59 4.18 -9.76
CA ASN A 120 -1.20 3.12 -10.69
C ASN A 120 -1.71 3.38 -12.11
N LYS A 121 -2.91 3.96 -12.26
CA LYS A 121 -3.49 4.29 -13.57
C LYS A 121 -2.80 5.50 -14.22
N TYR A 122 -2.64 6.59 -13.49
CA TYR A 122 -2.19 7.86 -14.08
C TYR A 122 -0.69 8.09 -14.01
N TRP A 123 0.05 7.32 -13.20
CA TRP A 123 1.49 7.52 -13.01
C TRP A 123 2.34 6.28 -13.30
N THR A 124 2.07 5.14 -12.65
CA THR A 124 2.93 3.95 -12.78
C THR A 124 2.78 3.25 -14.13
N PHE A 125 1.54 3.01 -14.56
CA PHE A 125 1.22 2.24 -15.76
C PHE A 125 0.49 3.05 -16.83
N ARG A 126 0.72 4.37 -16.87
CA ARG A 126 0.02 5.31 -17.76
C ARG A 126 0.05 4.89 -19.24
N GLU A 127 1.16 4.33 -19.72
CA GLU A 127 1.31 3.88 -21.11
C GLU A 127 0.61 2.54 -21.40
N GLN A 128 0.25 1.79 -20.35
CA GLN A 128 -0.32 0.44 -20.43
C GLN A 128 -1.80 0.42 -20.04
N SER A 129 -2.35 1.52 -19.50
CA SER A 129 -3.69 1.57 -18.94
C SER A 129 -4.82 1.47 -19.96
N GLU A 130 -4.59 1.81 -21.23
CA GLU A 130 -5.60 1.69 -22.30
C GLU A 130 -5.84 0.24 -22.76
N LYS A 131 -4.96 -0.70 -22.41
CA LYS A 131 -4.98 -2.09 -22.89
C LYS A 131 -5.45 -3.12 -21.86
N ARG A 132 -6.00 -2.70 -20.72
CA ARG A 132 -6.35 -3.60 -19.61
C ARG A 132 -7.78 -4.15 -19.74
N ASP A 133 -7.90 -5.47 -19.62
CA ASP A 133 -9.15 -6.21 -19.66
C ASP A 133 -9.97 -5.99 -18.36
N HIS A 134 -11.29 -5.81 -18.49
CA HIS A 134 -12.20 -5.73 -17.36
C HIS A 134 -12.13 -6.99 -16.48
N HIS A 135 -11.83 -8.15 -17.07
CA HIS A 135 -11.66 -9.40 -16.33
C HIS A 135 -10.47 -9.35 -15.35
N ASP A 136 -9.33 -8.79 -15.77
CA ASP A 136 -8.13 -8.66 -14.93
C ASP A 136 -8.39 -7.73 -13.72
N PHE A 137 -9.25 -6.72 -13.89
CA PHE A 137 -9.66 -5.82 -12.81
C PHE A 137 -10.54 -6.52 -11.75
N LEU A 138 -11.48 -7.38 -12.16
CA LEU A 138 -12.33 -8.13 -11.22
C LEU A 138 -11.50 -9.11 -10.38
N ILE A 139 -10.53 -9.79 -10.97
CA ILE A 139 -9.60 -10.66 -10.24
C ILE A 139 -8.74 -9.84 -9.27
N PHE A 140 -8.20 -8.70 -9.71
CA PHE A 140 -7.44 -7.80 -8.83
C PHE A 140 -8.28 -7.36 -7.63
N LEU A 141 -9.53 -6.96 -7.86
CA LEU A 141 -10.44 -6.53 -6.80
C LEU A 141 -10.71 -7.68 -5.81
N ALA A 142 -11.00 -8.89 -6.31
CA ALA A 142 -11.23 -10.06 -5.47
C ALA A 142 -10.00 -10.42 -4.61
N VAL A 143 -8.81 -10.47 -5.21
CA VAL A 143 -7.55 -10.75 -4.50
C VAL A 143 -7.31 -9.72 -3.40
N THR A 144 -7.54 -8.43 -3.71
CA THR A 144 -7.32 -7.33 -2.77
C THR A 144 -8.32 -7.33 -1.62
N ILE A 145 -9.59 -7.70 -1.86
CA ILE A 145 -10.59 -7.88 -0.81
C ILE A 145 -10.21 -9.02 0.13
N VAL A 146 -9.77 -10.17 -0.40
CA VAL A 146 -9.29 -11.28 0.45
C VAL A 146 -8.06 -10.85 1.24
N GLY A 147 -7.14 -10.12 0.60
CA GLY A 147 -5.98 -9.52 1.26
C GLY A 147 -6.37 -8.60 2.43
N PHE A 148 -7.41 -7.79 2.27
CA PHE A 148 -7.97 -6.97 3.35
C PHE A 148 -8.53 -7.80 4.51
N LEU A 149 -9.24 -8.90 4.22
CA LEU A 149 -9.76 -9.80 5.24
C LEU A 149 -8.62 -10.48 6.01
N ILE A 150 -7.57 -10.92 5.30
CA ILE A 150 -6.35 -11.47 5.92
C ILE A 150 -5.70 -10.42 6.82
N ASN A 151 -5.54 -9.19 6.32
CA ASN A 151 -4.96 -8.10 7.09
C ASN A 151 -5.77 -7.83 8.37
N THR A 152 -7.07 -7.57 8.22
CA THR A 152 -7.96 -7.24 9.33
C THR A 152 -8.07 -8.37 10.34
N GLY A 153 -8.22 -9.61 9.86
CA GLY A 153 -8.26 -10.80 10.69
C GLY A 153 -6.95 -10.99 11.47
N ALA A 154 -5.79 -10.81 10.82
CA ALA A 154 -4.50 -10.87 11.48
C ALA A 154 -4.37 -9.78 12.56
N VAL A 155 -4.77 -8.53 12.28
CA VAL A 155 -4.78 -7.47 13.31
C VAL A 155 -5.63 -7.90 14.50
N ILE A 156 -6.87 -8.35 14.28
CA ILE A 156 -7.77 -8.76 15.36
C ILE A 156 -7.18 -9.91 16.18
N VAL A 157 -6.65 -10.94 15.53
CA VAL A 157 -6.04 -12.10 16.21
C VAL A 157 -4.85 -11.66 17.05
N LEU A 158 -3.96 -10.85 16.49
CA LEU A 158 -2.76 -10.36 17.19
C LEU A 158 -3.13 -9.47 18.38
N THR A 159 -4.09 -8.55 18.25
CA THR A 159 -4.45 -7.62 19.32
C THR A 159 -5.36 -8.24 20.38
N THR A 160 -6.17 -9.24 20.02
CA THR A 160 -7.25 -9.77 20.87
C THR A 160 -6.92 -11.14 21.45
N ASN A 161 -6.43 -12.06 20.63
CA ASN A 161 -6.19 -13.45 21.05
C ASN A 161 -4.77 -13.65 21.60
N ILE A 162 -3.77 -13.03 20.97
CA ILE A 162 -2.39 -13.07 21.47
C ILE A 162 -2.18 -12.03 22.57
N GLY A 163 -2.76 -10.84 22.39
CA GLY A 163 -2.57 -9.72 23.30
C GLY A 163 -1.18 -9.09 23.17
N SER A 164 -0.94 -8.01 23.90
CA SER A 164 0.31 -7.26 23.79
C SER A 164 1.52 -8.08 24.23
N LEU A 165 2.53 -8.17 23.36
CA LEU A 165 3.82 -8.81 23.67
C LEU A 165 4.90 -7.76 23.98
N PHE A 166 5.99 -8.21 24.59
CA PHE A 166 7.21 -7.41 24.83
C PHE A 166 7.00 -6.15 25.68
N GLY A 167 5.97 -6.11 26.52
CA GLY A 167 5.66 -4.95 27.36
C GLY A 167 5.19 -3.71 26.58
N LEU A 168 4.75 -3.89 25.34
CA LEU A 168 4.21 -2.80 24.54
C LEU A 168 2.85 -2.35 25.09
N SER A 169 2.54 -1.06 25.00
CA SER A 169 1.18 -0.57 25.25
C SER A 169 0.23 -1.09 24.16
N GLU A 170 -1.07 -1.17 24.46
CA GLU A 170 -2.06 -1.65 23.47
C GLU A 170 -2.02 -0.85 22.17
N ASN A 171 -1.78 0.46 22.25
CA ASN A 171 -1.61 1.34 21.10
C ASN A 171 -0.40 0.96 20.24
N ARG A 172 0.76 0.74 20.86
CA ARG A 172 1.99 0.31 20.17
C ARG A 172 1.82 -1.08 19.57
N TRP A 173 1.13 -1.96 20.29
CA TRP A 173 0.83 -3.30 19.83
C TRP A 173 -0.13 -3.33 18.64
N LEU A 174 -1.12 -2.43 18.59
CA LEU A 174 -2.00 -2.27 17.44
C LEU A 174 -1.21 -1.92 16.17
N VAL A 175 -0.29 -0.95 16.27
CA VAL A 175 0.55 -0.55 15.14
C VAL A 175 1.49 -1.68 14.71
N ALA A 176 2.13 -2.36 15.66
CA ALA A 176 2.97 -3.53 15.38
C ALA A 176 2.17 -4.65 14.69
N SER A 177 0.97 -4.95 15.20
CA SER A 177 0.05 -5.93 14.61
C SER A 177 -0.35 -5.55 13.19
N LYS A 178 -0.61 -4.26 12.94
CA LYS A 178 -0.92 -3.72 11.61
C LYS A 178 0.25 -3.88 10.64
N ILE A 179 1.50 -3.67 11.08
CA ILE A 179 2.69 -3.91 10.25
C ILE A 179 2.78 -5.40 9.86
N VAL A 180 2.68 -6.32 10.82
CA VAL A 180 2.73 -7.77 10.56
C VAL A 180 1.61 -8.20 9.62
N ALA A 181 0.38 -7.77 9.89
CA ALA A 181 -0.78 -8.03 9.04
C ALA A 181 -0.61 -7.49 7.61
N THR A 182 0.09 -6.37 7.44
CA THR A 182 0.37 -5.79 6.13
C THR A 182 1.38 -6.63 5.37
N VAL A 183 2.41 -7.14 6.02
CA VAL A 183 3.37 -8.06 5.40
C VAL A 183 2.67 -9.35 4.94
N LEU A 184 1.78 -9.91 5.76
CA LEU A 184 0.97 -11.08 5.38
C LEU A 184 0.09 -10.79 4.16
N ASN A 185 -0.60 -9.66 4.15
CA ASN A 185 -1.40 -9.21 3.01
C ASN A 185 -0.56 -9.02 1.74
N LEU A 186 0.65 -8.47 1.84
CA LEU A 186 1.56 -8.33 0.70
C LEU A 186 1.95 -9.70 0.11
N ILE A 187 2.26 -10.69 0.95
CA ILE A 187 2.57 -12.06 0.51
C ILE A 187 1.34 -12.67 -0.20
N TRP A 188 0.14 -12.49 0.35
CA TRP A 188 -1.10 -12.94 -0.27
C TRP A 188 -1.33 -12.27 -1.63
N ASN A 189 -1.27 -10.94 -1.71
CA ASN A 189 -1.51 -10.22 -2.96
C ASN A 189 -0.51 -10.64 -4.04
N PHE A 190 0.77 -10.81 -3.68
CA PHE A 190 1.77 -11.29 -4.62
C PHE A 190 1.46 -12.69 -5.14
N THR A 191 1.15 -13.64 -4.25
CA THR A 191 0.85 -15.02 -4.65
C THR A 191 -0.48 -15.12 -5.40
N GLY A 192 -1.54 -14.45 -4.93
CA GLY A 192 -2.85 -14.41 -5.57
C GLY A 192 -2.79 -13.84 -6.99
N LEU A 193 -2.16 -12.69 -7.18
CA LEU A 193 -2.00 -12.13 -8.53
C LEU A 193 -1.16 -13.06 -9.42
N LYS A 194 -0.06 -13.63 -8.89
CA LYS A 194 0.78 -14.59 -9.62
C LYS A 194 -0.01 -15.82 -10.10
N PHE A 195 -0.86 -16.39 -9.26
CA PHE A 195 -1.56 -17.64 -9.57
C PHE A 195 -2.91 -17.48 -10.27
N PHE A 196 -3.61 -16.36 -10.09
CA PHE A 196 -4.95 -16.14 -10.67
C PHE A 196 -4.91 -15.29 -11.94
N VAL A 197 -3.96 -14.35 -12.09
CA VAL A 197 -3.87 -13.47 -13.28
C VAL A 197 -2.92 -14.04 -14.33
N PHE A 198 -1.79 -14.65 -13.94
CA PHE A 198 -0.78 -15.12 -14.90
C PHE A 198 -0.92 -16.59 -15.32
N LYS A 199 -1.94 -17.30 -14.82
CA LYS A 199 -2.18 -18.71 -15.18
C LYS A 199 -3.06 -18.76 -16.44
N LYS A 200 -2.40 -18.78 -17.60
CA LYS A 200 -2.92 -19.01 -18.97
C LYS A 200 -3.42 -17.77 -19.74
N ARG A 201 -2.52 -17.17 -20.51
CA ARG A 201 -2.82 -16.92 -21.94
C ARG A 201 -2.16 -18.03 -22.73
N ALA A 202 -2.90 -19.10 -23.03
CA ALA A 202 -2.45 -20.04 -24.05
C ALA A 202 -2.36 -19.29 -25.38
N PRO A 203 -1.36 -19.55 -26.24
CA PRO A 203 -1.31 -18.95 -27.56
C PRO A 203 -2.62 -19.28 -28.28
N SER A 204 -3.32 -18.26 -28.79
CA SER A 204 -4.42 -18.49 -29.72
C SER A 204 -3.88 -19.37 -30.86
N PRO A 205 -4.55 -20.47 -31.25
CA PRO A 205 -4.12 -21.27 -32.38
C PRO A 205 -3.92 -20.32 -33.57
N ALA A 206 -2.70 -20.31 -34.13
CA ALA A 206 -2.41 -19.52 -35.32
C ALA A 206 -3.46 -19.85 -36.38
N ALA A 207 -4.16 -18.82 -36.87
CA ALA A 207 -5.14 -18.98 -37.93
C ALA A 207 -4.47 -19.71 -39.10
N PRO A 208 -5.09 -20.75 -39.69
CA PRO A 208 -4.52 -21.45 -40.84
C PRO A 208 -4.17 -20.44 -41.93
N SER A 209 -2.90 -20.40 -42.31
CA SER A 209 -2.44 -19.65 -43.47
C SER A 209 -3.27 -20.08 -44.67
N GLN A 210 -4.08 -19.15 -45.19
CA GLN A 210 -4.75 -19.30 -46.48
C GLN A 210 -3.64 -19.45 -47.53
N VAL A 211 -3.32 -20.70 -47.87
CA VAL A 211 -2.50 -21.04 -49.02
C VAL A 211 -3.38 -20.75 -50.24
N ASN A 212 -3.12 -19.61 -50.88
CA ASN A 212 -3.69 -19.31 -52.20
C ASN A 212 -3.29 -20.42 -53.17
N GLN A 213 -4.27 -21.15 -53.68
CA GLN A 213 -4.19 -21.94 -54.91
C GLN A 213 -5.03 -21.23 -55.98
#